data_AF-A0A3R6JPL6-F1
#
_entry.id   AF-A0A3R6JPL6-F1
#
_cell.length_a   1.000
_cell.length_b   1.000
_cell.length_c   1.000
_cell.angle_alpha   90.00
_cell.angle_beta   90.00
_cell.angle_gamma   90.00
#
_symmetry.space_group_name_H-M   'P 1'
#
loop_
_entity.id
_entity.type
_entity.pdbx_description
1 polymer ?
#
loop_
_entity_poly.entity_id
_entity_poly.type
_entity_poly.pdbx_seq_one_letter_code
_entity_poly.pdbx_strand_id
1 'polypeptide(L)'
;MLKGKSVIELTDVHTGRVEHYEDTNLVTEAVMDVLNCNIRGMLYNSTGFNNSSGDNWMLPIKKNIMGGILLYQNAIEEQADNIYAPMNNPLIGYASDDANNTEDIRRGSRNLTESKVVDGGYRFVWDFATSQANGTISAICLSNTLAGKGTQYDGNYMVRIGTWSTNVNNIYEPYCLRDNKRIYIGEGYRLEMTTHNNSTQATLRKIQDDYLHATLIDRPLTRMACEASEETSIELNHYPRYCHYSGGSKDGTDEPYSNNSDIWNYLYHGTDGKWYGLVRCENLKYSYTSSGREYYDRVNYEWYMDCIDGDKCTTQKIVAPSGIREFYSFGMSGKWLMCYTETKVYRIDTTNVANIELVPNITYNSSSIWTYIVDDDIVINGWYFLDGEPKLYLQGTPDASRIEWGRNQMSRYKTYAVREWMYRYSSDYDLYRELYLFTPYLATINNLSSPVIKTADKTMKITYTITEE
;
A
#
# COMPACT_ATOMS: atom_id res chain seq x y z
N MET A 1 -7.02 -33.17 0.65
CA MET A 1 -6.65 -31.92 -0.07
C MET A 1 -7.94 -31.23 -0.46
N LEU A 2 -8.05 -29.90 -0.35
CA LEU A 2 -9.25 -29.21 -0.80
C LEU A 2 -9.31 -29.22 -2.33
N LYS A 3 -10.45 -29.59 -2.88
CA LYS A 3 -10.79 -29.40 -4.29
C LYS A 3 -12.07 -28.62 -4.40
N GLY A 4 -12.25 -27.93 -5.51
CA GLY A 4 -13.54 -27.37 -5.79
C GLY A 4 -13.86 -27.25 -7.26
N LYS A 5 -15.12 -26.90 -7.45
CA LYS A 5 -15.81 -26.91 -8.72
C LYS A 5 -16.75 -25.71 -8.74
N SER A 6 -16.67 -24.92 -9.79
CA SER A 6 -17.59 -23.82 -10.04
C SER A 6 -18.52 -24.15 -11.19
N VAL A 7 -19.77 -23.72 -11.07
CA VAL A 7 -20.79 -23.75 -12.11
C VAL A 7 -21.37 -22.35 -12.24
N ILE A 8 -21.40 -21.82 -13.45
CA ILE A 8 -22.05 -20.56 -13.80
C ILE A 8 -23.28 -20.86 -14.65
N GLU A 9 -24.41 -20.33 -14.24
CA GLU A 9 -25.66 -20.37 -14.99
C GLU A 9 -26.04 -18.95 -15.39
N LEU A 10 -26.06 -18.66 -16.70
CA LEU A 10 -26.59 -17.41 -17.23
C LEU A 10 -27.98 -17.63 -17.79
N THR A 11 -28.98 -16.96 -17.22
CA THR A 11 -30.38 -17.09 -17.67
C THR A 11 -30.82 -15.82 -18.36
N ASP A 12 -31.15 -15.94 -19.65
CA ASP A 12 -31.73 -14.86 -20.44
C ASP A 12 -33.17 -14.58 -19.96
N VAL A 13 -33.46 -13.34 -19.55
CA VAL A 13 -34.75 -13.00 -18.93
C VAL A 13 -35.90 -12.88 -19.94
N HIS A 14 -35.61 -12.81 -21.24
CA HIS A 14 -36.62 -12.69 -22.29
C HIS A 14 -37.02 -14.05 -22.87
N THR A 15 -36.06 -14.97 -22.97
CA THR A 15 -36.24 -16.28 -23.59
C THR A 15 -36.30 -17.43 -22.58
N GLY A 16 -35.80 -17.22 -21.36
CA GLY A 16 -35.66 -18.26 -20.34
C GLY A 16 -34.53 -19.27 -20.64
N ARG A 17 -33.72 -19.04 -21.68
CA ARG A 17 -32.60 -19.91 -22.04
C ARG A 17 -31.50 -19.81 -20.99
N VAL A 18 -30.99 -20.96 -20.54
CA VAL A 18 -29.88 -21.06 -19.59
C VAL A 18 -28.62 -21.52 -20.32
N GLU A 19 -27.53 -20.77 -20.17
CA GLU A 19 -26.17 -21.19 -20.53
C GLU A 19 -25.47 -21.73 -19.29
N HIS A 20 -24.71 -22.82 -19.44
CA HIS A 20 -24.05 -23.52 -18.34
C HIS A 20 -22.55 -23.63 -18.61
N TYR A 21 -21.74 -23.18 -17.65
CA TYR A 21 -20.28 -23.25 -17.69
C TYR A 21 -19.77 -23.91 -16.42
N GLU A 22 -18.85 -24.86 -16.55
CA GLU A 22 -18.31 -25.61 -15.41
C GLU A 22 -16.78 -25.67 -15.52
N ASP A 23 -16.12 -25.51 -14.39
CA ASP A 23 -14.67 -25.70 -14.30
C ASP A 23 -14.22 -26.12 -12.89
N THR A 24 -12.99 -26.61 -12.78
CA THR A 24 -12.34 -26.98 -11.52
C THR A 24 -11.31 -25.94 -11.10
N ASN A 25 -11.07 -25.77 -9.81
CA ASN A 25 -10.15 -24.76 -9.32
C ASN A 25 -8.80 -25.31 -8.85
N LEU A 26 -7.80 -24.44 -8.88
CA LEU A 26 -6.62 -24.51 -8.04
C LEU A 26 -6.95 -23.94 -6.66
N VAL A 27 -6.56 -24.62 -5.59
CA VAL A 27 -6.57 -24.06 -4.22
C VAL A 27 -5.19 -23.46 -3.98
N THR A 28 -5.15 -22.20 -3.56
CA THR A 28 -3.90 -21.49 -3.30
C THR A 28 -3.44 -21.70 -1.86
N GLU A 29 -2.27 -21.16 -1.53
CA GLU A 29 -1.72 -21.12 -0.18
C GLU A 29 -2.44 -20.11 0.72
N ALA A 30 -3.29 -19.22 0.19
CA ALA A 30 -3.83 -18.07 0.94
C ALA A 30 -4.57 -18.47 2.22
N VAL A 31 -5.37 -19.56 2.18
CA VAL A 31 -6.05 -20.06 3.39
C VAL A 31 -5.03 -20.53 4.42
N MET A 32 -4.01 -21.26 3.99
CA MET A 32 -2.97 -21.77 4.88
C MET A 32 -2.09 -20.64 5.41
N ASP A 33 -1.84 -19.60 4.62
CA ASP A 33 -1.13 -18.40 5.04
C ASP A 33 -1.88 -17.69 6.16
N VAL A 34 -3.20 -17.52 6.05
CA VAL A 34 -4.03 -16.93 7.10
C VAL A 34 -4.01 -17.76 8.40
N LEU A 35 -3.89 -19.09 8.30
CA LEU A 35 -3.91 -19.97 9.47
C LEU A 35 -2.53 -20.17 10.10
N ASN A 36 -1.45 -20.09 9.33
CA ASN A 36 -0.11 -20.54 9.74
C ASN A 36 0.96 -19.45 9.75
N CYS A 37 0.67 -18.23 9.26
CA CYS A 37 1.61 -17.13 9.42
C CYS A 37 1.62 -16.66 10.87
N ASN A 38 2.81 -16.49 11.45
CA ASN A 38 2.95 -15.96 12.80
C ASN A 38 3.79 -14.69 12.71
N ILE A 39 3.15 -13.52 12.51
CA ILE A 39 3.75 -12.17 12.46
C ILE A 39 3.70 -11.54 13.87
N ARG A 40 4.85 -11.56 14.52
CA ARG A 40 5.19 -11.43 15.95
C ARG A 40 4.17 -11.92 16.97
N GLY A 41 3.72 -13.15 16.80
CA GLY A 41 2.72 -13.75 17.68
C GLY A 41 1.33 -13.21 17.42
N MET A 42 1.06 -12.80 16.17
CA MET A 42 -0.09 -11.98 15.76
C MET A 42 -0.39 -10.91 16.82
N LEU A 43 0.68 -10.18 17.14
CA LEU A 43 0.78 -9.10 18.11
C LEU A 43 0.17 -9.42 19.50
N TYR A 44 0.45 -10.62 20.01
CA TYR A 44 0.10 -11.20 21.32
C TYR A 44 -1.35 -10.98 21.82
N ASN A 45 -2.30 -11.29 20.95
CA ASN A 45 -3.69 -11.69 21.26
C ASN A 45 -4.71 -10.60 21.67
N SER A 46 -4.65 -9.42 21.05
CA SER A 46 -5.82 -8.53 20.90
C SER A 46 -6.21 -8.38 19.44
N THR A 47 -6.24 -9.50 18.71
CA THR A 47 -6.64 -9.49 17.31
C THR A 47 -8.15 -9.53 17.14
N GLY A 48 -8.68 -8.66 16.30
CA GLY A 48 -10.09 -8.62 15.97
C GLY A 48 -10.32 -8.29 14.50
N PHE A 49 -11.41 -8.80 13.93
CA PHE A 49 -11.80 -8.57 12.55
C PHE A 49 -13.32 -8.58 12.44
N ASN A 50 -13.88 -7.59 11.74
CA ASN A 50 -15.32 -7.48 11.47
C ASN A 50 -16.19 -7.67 12.74
N ASN A 51 -15.90 -6.90 13.78
CA ASN A 51 -16.56 -6.95 15.10
C ASN A 51 -16.48 -8.30 15.84
N SER A 52 -15.51 -9.14 15.48
CA SER A 52 -15.25 -10.45 16.12
C SER A 52 -13.80 -10.52 16.60
N SER A 53 -13.52 -11.39 17.56
CA SER A 53 -12.17 -11.64 18.10
C SER A 53 -11.99 -13.13 18.43
N GLY A 54 -10.77 -13.54 18.76
CA GLY A 54 -10.45 -14.94 19.05
C GLY A 54 -10.57 -15.84 17.81
N ASP A 55 -11.15 -17.02 17.95
CA ASP A 55 -11.38 -17.94 16.81
C ASP A 55 -12.50 -17.44 15.87
N ASN A 56 -13.52 -16.76 16.41
CA ASN A 56 -14.69 -16.27 15.67
C ASN A 56 -14.36 -15.32 14.51
N TRP A 57 -13.19 -14.68 14.52
CA TRP A 57 -12.78 -13.80 13.43
C TRP A 57 -12.21 -14.58 12.23
N MET A 58 -11.65 -15.77 12.46
CA MET A 58 -11.12 -16.67 11.43
C MET A 58 -12.12 -17.74 11.00
N LEU A 59 -12.89 -18.24 11.97
CA LEU A 59 -13.76 -19.40 11.81
C LEU A 59 -15.24 -19.02 11.82
N PRO A 60 -16.07 -19.75 11.05
CA PRO A 60 -15.69 -20.85 10.16
C PRO A 60 -15.05 -20.34 8.86
N ILE A 61 -14.07 -21.09 8.32
CA ILE A 61 -13.30 -20.74 7.11
C ILE A 61 -14.23 -20.42 5.93
N LYS A 62 -15.25 -21.24 5.71
CA LYS A 62 -16.29 -21.06 4.68
C LYS A 62 -17.04 -19.72 4.73
N LYS A 63 -16.92 -18.96 5.81
CA LYS A 63 -17.57 -17.67 6.01
C LYS A 63 -16.54 -16.55 5.99
N ASN A 64 -15.58 -16.58 6.93
CA ASN A 64 -14.71 -15.43 7.11
C ASN A 64 -13.58 -15.42 6.07
N ILE A 65 -12.96 -16.58 5.82
CA ILE A 65 -11.75 -16.67 4.98
C ILE A 65 -12.09 -16.92 3.50
N MET A 66 -13.17 -17.65 3.21
CA MET A 66 -13.59 -18.05 1.86
C MET A 66 -15.03 -17.62 1.51
N GLY A 67 -15.66 -16.78 2.33
CA GLY A 67 -17.07 -16.41 2.15
C GLY A 67 -17.34 -15.43 1.01
N GLY A 68 -16.30 -14.84 0.42
CA GLY A 68 -16.41 -13.94 -0.72
C GLY A 68 -16.06 -14.61 -2.05
N ILE A 69 -16.48 -13.99 -3.14
CA ILE A 69 -16.15 -14.37 -4.52
C ILE A 69 -15.74 -13.12 -5.30
N LEU A 70 -14.72 -13.24 -6.16
CA LEU A 70 -14.20 -12.21 -7.05
C LEU A 70 -14.22 -12.72 -8.50
N LEU A 71 -14.70 -11.89 -9.43
CA LEU A 71 -14.87 -12.22 -10.85
C LEU A 71 -13.99 -11.30 -11.69
N TYR A 72 -12.97 -11.85 -12.33
CA TYR A 72 -11.98 -11.09 -13.08
C TYR A 72 -12.15 -11.25 -14.59
N GLN A 73 -11.83 -10.17 -15.31
CA GLN A 73 -11.96 -10.14 -16.77
C GLN A 73 -10.96 -11.04 -17.47
N ASN A 74 -9.71 -11.02 -17.03
CA ASN A 74 -8.64 -11.81 -17.62
C ASN A 74 -8.32 -13.02 -16.75
N ALA A 75 -7.82 -14.09 -17.37
CA ALA A 75 -7.30 -15.25 -16.67
C ALA A 75 -6.17 -14.85 -15.71
N ILE A 76 -6.02 -15.60 -14.63
CA ILE A 76 -5.00 -15.41 -13.61
C ILE A 76 -4.05 -16.59 -13.66
N GLU A 77 -2.75 -16.34 -13.51
CA GLU A 77 -1.76 -17.41 -13.46
C GLU A 77 -2.08 -18.39 -12.31
N GLU A 78 -2.36 -19.65 -12.66
CA GLU A 78 -2.70 -20.71 -11.72
C GLU A 78 -1.44 -21.27 -11.05
N GLN A 79 -1.04 -20.64 -9.95
CA GLN A 79 0.02 -21.11 -9.07
C GLN A 79 -0.44 -21.04 -7.60
N ALA A 80 0.05 -21.96 -6.78
CA ALA A 80 -0.41 -22.07 -5.39
C ALA A 80 0.00 -20.85 -4.55
N ASP A 81 1.19 -20.31 -4.79
CA ASP A 81 1.75 -19.12 -4.17
C ASP A 81 1.28 -17.79 -4.82
N ASN A 82 0.62 -17.85 -5.98
CA ASN A 82 -0.03 -16.69 -6.58
C ASN A 82 -1.37 -16.39 -5.89
N ILE A 83 -1.29 -15.67 -4.77
CA ILE A 83 -2.45 -15.39 -3.91
C ILE A 83 -3.15 -14.07 -4.25
N TYR A 84 -2.77 -13.34 -5.30
CA TYR A 84 -3.39 -12.05 -5.66
C TYR A 84 -3.60 -11.91 -7.17
N ALA A 85 -4.73 -11.32 -7.55
CA ALA A 85 -4.91 -10.92 -8.94
C ALA A 85 -4.03 -9.70 -9.26
N PRO A 86 -3.47 -9.61 -10.47
CA PRO A 86 -2.81 -8.39 -10.93
C PRO A 86 -3.74 -7.18 -10.80
N MET A 87 -3.24 -6.08 -10.28
CA MET A 87 -4.07 -4.89 -10.02
C MET A 87 -4.60 -4.23 -11.29
N ASN A 88 -3.98 -4.50 -12.44
CA ASN A 88 -4.45 -4.09 -13.76
C ASN A 88 -5.49 -5.07 -14.36
N ASN A 89 -5.82 -6.18 -13.69
CA ASN A 89 -6.88 -7.10 -14.10
C ASN A 89 -8.25 -6.56 -13.63
N PRO A 90 -9.16 -6.18 -14.55
CA PRO A 90 -10.44 -5.61 -14.15
C PRO A 90 -11.29 -6.57 -13.31
N LEU A 91 -11.76 -6.09 -12.15
CA LEU A 91 -12.73 -6.78 -11.31
C LEU A 91 -14.15 -6.46 -11.81
N ILE A 92 -14.77 -7.43 -12.48
CA ILE A 92 -16.09 -7.31 -13.12
C ILE A 92 -17.22 -7.42 -12.10
N GLY A 93 -17.06 -8.31 -11.13
CA GLY A 93 -18.05 -8.55 -10.11
C GLY A 93 -17.45 -9.15 -8.86
N TYR A 94 -18.18 -9.04 -7.77
CA TYR A 94 -17.80 -9.63 -6.49
C TYR A 94 -19.05 -9.89 -5.64
N ALA A 95 -18.98 -10.78 -4.66
CA ALA A 95 -20.07 -10.94 -3.69
C ALA A 95 -19.53 -11.50 -2.37
N SER A 96 -20.26 -11.26 -1.28
CA SER A 96 -19.90 -11.57 0.11
C SER A 96 -20.74 -12.75 0.64
N ASP A 97 -20.64 -13.07 1.93
CA ASP A 97 -21.45 -14.07 2.61
C ASP A 97 -22.88 -13.59 2.95
N ASP A 98 -23.26 -12.39 2.52
CA ASP A 98 -24.53 -11.72 2.77
C ASP A 98 -25.22 -11.23 1.47
N ALA A 99 -26.48 -10.83 1.58
CA ALA A 99 -27.22 -10.21 0.49
C ALA A 99 -26.63 -8.84 0.14
N ASN A 100 -26.74 -8.42 -1.12
CA ASN A 100 -26.39 -7.06 -1.50
C ASN A 100 -27.42 -6.07 -0.94
N ASN A 101 -26.94 -5.15 -0.10
CA ASN A 101 -27.71 -4.03 0.46
C ASN A 101 -27.23 -2.67 -0.07
N THR A 102 -26.46 -2.67 -1.16
CA THR A 102 -25.87 -1.49 -1.79
C THR A 102 -26.35 -1.35 -3.24
N GLU A 103 -26.11 -0.19 -3.83
CA GLU A 103 -26.36 0.08 -5.25
C GLU A 103 -25.17 -0.29 -6.16
N ASP A 104 -24.13 -0.98 -5.66
CA ASP A 104 -22.98 -1.36 -6.50
C ASP A 104 -23.41 -2.37 -7.57
N ILE A 105 -23.29 -1.95 -8.84
CA ILE A 105 -23.53 -2.77 -10.02
C ILE A 105 -22.51 -3.90 -10.19
N ARG A 106 -21.47 -4.00 -9.37
CA ARG A 106 -20.55 -5.15 -9.36
C ARG A 106 -20.88 -6.16 -8.28
N ARG A 107 -21.66 -5.77 -7.26
CA ARG A 107 -21.89 -6.60 -6.08
C ARG A 107 -23.09 -7.54 -6.25
N GLY A 108 -22.85 -8.84 -6.20
CA GLY A 108 -23.89 -9.88 -6.13
C GLY A 108 -24.39 -10.13 -4.71
N SER A 109 -25.36 -11.04 -4.59
CA SER A 109 -25.98 -11.42 -3.33
C SER A 109 -25.74 -12.88 -3.01
N ARG A 110 -25.48 -13.19 -1.73
CA ARG A 110 -25.46 -14.59 -1.28
C ARG A 110 -26.85 -15.20 -1.32
N ASN A 111 -26.98 -16.38 -1.89
CA ASN A 111 -28.17 -17.21 -1.78
C ASN A 111 -28.08 -18.07 -0.51
N LEU A 112 -28.71 -17.61 0.57
CA LEU A 112 -28.63 -18.25 1.89
C LEU A 112 -29.35 -19.61 1.96
N THR A 113 -30.30 -19.86 1.04
CA THR A 113 -31.06 -21.12 0.99
C THR A 113 -30.26 -22.22 0.32
N GLU A 114 -29.58 -21.91 -0.79
CA GLU A 114 -28.81 -22.88 -1.56
C GLU A 114 -27.37 -23.05 -1.04
N SER A 115 -26.85 -22.06 -0.30
CA SER A 115 -25.54 -22.13 0.33
C SER A 115 -25.58 -22.98 1.61
N LYS A 116 -24.97 -24.17 1.59
CA LYS A 116 -25.08 -25.14 2.69
C LYS A 116 -23.88 -26.07 2.79
N VAL A 117 -23.77 -26.70 3.96
CA VAL A 117 -22.83 -27.82 4.17
C VAL A 117 -23.23 -28.96 3.24
N VAL A 118 -22.22 -29.58 2.64
CA VAL A 118 -22.35 -30.81 1.85
C VAL A 118 -21.41 -31.86 2.44
N ASP A 119 -21.50 -33.10 1.96
CA ASP A 119 -20.58 -34.15 2.40
C ASP A 119 -19.13 -33.76 2.11
N GLY A 120 -18.28 -33.86 3.13
CA GLY A 120 -16.87 -33.45 3.06
C GLY A 120 -16.61 -31.97 2.76
N GLY A 121 -17.59 -31.06 2.80
CA GLY A 121 -17.35 -29.69 2.33
C GLY A 121 -18.48 -28.68 2.46
N TYR A 122 -18.42 -27.63 1.63
CA TYR A 122 -19.42 -26.57 1.60
C TYR A 122 -19.73 -26.08 0.18
N ARG A 123 -21.02 -25.87 -0.08
CA ARG A 123 -21.55 -25.28 -1.32
C ARG A 123 -21.89 -23.82 -1.08
N PHE A 124 -21.30 -22.95 -1.88
CA PHE A 124 -21.56 -21.52 -1.96
C PHE A 124 -22.43 -21.25 -3.18
N VAL A 125 -23.45 -20.39 -3.03
CA VAL A 125 -24.27 -19.95 -4.15
C VAL A 125 -24.47 -18.44 -4.07
N TRP A 126 -24.17 -17.74 -5.16
CA TRP A 126 -24.41 -16.31 -5.32
C TRP A 126 -25.26 -16.02 -6.54
N ASP A 127 -26.13 -15.03 -6.41
CA ASP A 127 -27.00 -14.54 -7.46
C ASP A 127 -26.63 -13.10 -7.82
N PHE A 128 -26.57 -12.83 -9.12
CA PHE A 128 -26.33 -11.51 -9.69
C PHE A 128 -27.51 -11.13 -10.59
N ALA A 129 -28.11 -9.98 -10.30
CA ALA A 129 -29.20 -9.43 -11.09
C ALA A 129 -28.73 -9.04 -12.51
N THR A 130 -29.70 -8.71 -13.37
CA THR A 130 -29.45 -8.20 -14.73
C THR A 130 -28.55 -6.96 -14.76
N SER A 131 -28.68 -6.07 -13.77
CA SER A 131 -27.84 -4.88 -13.64
C SER A 131 -26.44 -5.16 -13.08
N GLN A 132 -26.16 -6.37 -12.59
CA GLN A 132 -24.97 -6.67 -11.80
C GLN A 132 -23.91 -7.49 -12.56
N ALA A 133 -22.63 -7.20 -12.33
CA ALA A 133 -21.46 -7.92 -12.84
C ALA A 133 -21.46 -8.11 -14.38
N ASN A 134 -21.96 -7.12 -15.12
CA ASN A 134 -21.97 -7.15 -16.58
C ASN A 134 -20.57 -6.93 -17.14
N GLY A 135 -20.15 -7.79 -18.06
CA GLY A 135 -18.79 -7.79 -18.59
C GLY A 135 -18.36 -9.17 -19.07
N THR A 136 -17.08 -9.27 -19.46
CA THR A 136 -16.43 -10.54 -19.79
C THR A 136 -15.75 -11.07 -18.54
N ILE A 137 -15.99 -12.32 -18.17
CA ILE A 137 -15.41 -12.97 -16.98
C ILE A 137 -14.59 -14.15 -17.46
N SER A 138 -13.32 -14.21 -17.08
CA SER A 138 -12.44 -15.33 -17.42
C SER A 138 -11.90 -16.06 -16.19
N ALA A 139 -11.94 -15.46 -15.01
CA ALA A 139 -11.50 -16.11 -13.77
C ALA A 139 -12.46 -15.85 -12.61
N ILE A 140 -12.65 -16.89 -11.78
CA ILE A 140 -13.48 -16.87 -10.58
C ILE A 140 -12.65 -17.32 -9.40
N CYS A 141 -12.60 -16.50 -8.36
CA CYS A 141 -11.79 -16.76 -7.18
C CYS A 141 -12.64 -16.69 -5.92
N LEU A 142 -12.55 -17.71 -5.07
CA LEU A 142 -13.00 -17.56 -3.68
C LEU A 142 -12.02 -16.65 -2.93
N SER A 143 -12.54 -15.86 -2.01
CA SER A 143 -11.78 -14.84 -1.27
C SER A 143 -12.40 -14.60 0.10
N ASN A 144 -11.77 -13.74 0.89
CA ASN A 144 -12.31 -13.23 2.14
C ASN A 144 -13.71 -12.60 1.98
N THR A 145 -14.58 -12.72 3.00
CA THR A 145 -15.91 -12.07 3.00
C THR A 145 -15.83 -10.57 2.72
N LEU A 146 -14.87 -9.85 3.32
CA LEU A 146 -14.78 -8.39 3.19
C LEU A 146 -14.32 -7.96 1.80
N ALA A 147 -13.47 -8.74 1.12
CA ALA A 147 -13.18 -8.51 -0.29
C ALA A 147 -14.48 -8.59 -1.13
N GLY A 148 -15.37 -9.52 -0.78
CA GLY A 148 -16.71 -9.66 -1.34
C GLY A 148 -17.70 -8.55 -0.96
N LYS A 149 -17.37 -7.67 -0.02
CA LYS A 149 -18.17 -6.48 0.31
C LYS A 149 -17.77 -5.25 -0.50
N GLY A 150 -16.61 -5.29 -1.17
CA GLY A 150 -16.07 -4.22 -1.97
C GLY A 150 -15.16 -3.28 -1.17
N THR A 151 -14.15 -2.75 -1.85
CA THR A 151 -13.05 -1.97 -1.26
C THR A 151 -13.39 -0.49 -1.04
N GLN A 152 -14.46 0.00 -1.67
CA GLN A 152 -14.81 1.43 -1.73
C GLN A 152 -15.80 1.89 -0.66
N TYR A 153 -16.40 0.97 0.10
CA TYR A 153 -17.47 1.28 1.05
C TYR A 153 -16.98 1.35 2.50
N ASP A 154 -16.11 0.42 2.89
CA ASP A 154 -15.47 0.40 4.20
C ASP A 154 -13.99 -0.03 4.06
N GLY A 155 -13.22 0.00 5.14
CA GLY A 155 -11.81 -0.41 5.25
C GLY A 155 -11.58 -1.91 5.02
N ASN A 156 -12.22 -2.46 4.00
CA ASN A 156 -12.33 -3.87 3.69
C ASN A 156 -11.10 -4.43 2.99
N TYR A 157 -10.28 -3.59 2.34
CA TYR A 157 -9.11 -4.04 1.57
C TYR A 157 -7.90 -4.34 2.46
N MET A 158 -7.60 -3.42 3.37
CA MET A 158 -6.52 -3.51 4.36
C MET A 158 -7.11 -3.36 5.75
N VAL A 159 -7.45 -4.50 6.35
CA VAL A 159 -8.17 -4.52 7.63
C VAL A 159 -7.17 -4.62 8.76
N ARG A 160 -7.11 -3.62 9.66
CA ARG A 160 -6.26 -3.71 10.85
C ARG A 160 -6.82 -4.80 11.75
N ILE A 161 -6.07 -5.90 11.87
CA ILE A 161 -6.43 -7.02 12.72
C ILE A 161 -5.67 -7.04 14.03
N GLY A 162 -4.64 -6.21 14.22
CA GLY A 162 -3.91 -6.09 15.47
C GLY A 162 -3.19 -4.76 15.61
N THR A 163 -3.05 -4.28 16.83
CA THR A 163 -2.27 -3.09 17.18
C THR A 163 -1.63 -3.30 18.54
N TRP A 164 -0.39 -2.85 18.69
CA TRP A 164 0.36 -2.94 19.92
C TRP A 164 1.29 -1.74 20.06
N SER A 165 1.53 -1.28 21.29
CA SER A 165 2.46 -0.18 21.55
C SER A 165 3.29 -0.35 22.81
N THR A 166 4.44 0.33 22.85
CA THR A 166 5.32 0.41 24.02
C THR A 166 6.12 1.68 24.05
N ASN A 167 6.48 2.10 25.25
CA ASN A 167 7.39 3.21 25.44
C ASN A 167 8.83 2.79 25.16
N VAL A 168 9.52 3.55 24.32
CA VAL A 168 10.89 3.29 23.86
C VAL A 168 11.85 4.44 24.20
N ASN A 169 11.50 5.32 25.14
CA ASN A 169 12.28 6.51 25.50
C ASN A 169 13.78 6.26 25.68
N ASN A 170 14.14 5.17 26.34
CA ASN A 170 15.52 4.87 26.71
C ASN A 170 16.36 4.30 25.55
N ILE A 171 15.71 3.96 24.42
CA ILE A 171 16.33 3.28 23.26
C ILE A 171 16.04 4.06 21.96
N TYR A 172 15.27 5.14 22.04
CA TYR A 172 14.90 5.93 20.88
C TYR A 172 16.13 6.52 20.20
N GLU A 173 16.23 6.27 18.91
CA GLU A 173 17.20 6.89 18.02
C GLU A 173 16.47 7.79 17.02
N PRO A 174 16.89 9.07 16.85
CA PRO A 174 16.16 10.01 16.01
C PRO A 174 15.93 9.58 14.56
N TYR A 175 16.83 8.79 13.99
CA TYR A 175 16.75 8.33 12.61
C TYR A 175 15.79 7.16 12.40
N CYS A 176 15.44 6.43 13.47
CA CYS A 176 14.66 5.20 13.35
C CYS A 176 13.19 5.44 12.99
N LEU A 177 12.63 4.54 12.18
CA LEU A 177 11.21 4.43 11.87
C LEU A 177 10.60 5.71 11.26
N ARG A 178 11.40 6.48 10.54
CA ARG A 178 10.98 7.63 9.73
C ARG A 178 10.21 7.18 8.46
N ASP A 179 9.84 8.13 7.60
CA ASP A 179 9.05 7.87 6.38
C ASP A 179 9.90 7.40 5.18
N ASN A 180 11.21 7.36 5.34
CA ASN A 180 12.23 6.98 4.37
C ASN A 180 12.77 5.57 4.68
N LYS A 181 11.87 4.60 4.90
CA LYS A 181 12.24 3.20 5.16
C LYS A 181 11.58 2.22 4.19
N ARG A 182 12.09 0.99 4.18
CA ARG A 182 11.50 -0.17 3.49
C ARG A 182 11.70 -1.42 4.33
N ILE A 183 10.62 -2.15 4.64
CA ILE A 183 10.67 -3.33 5.52
C ILE A 183 10.62 -4.61 4.68
N TYR A 184 11.61 -5.49 4.85
CA TYR A 184 11.69 -6.80 4.22
C TYR A 184 11.33 -7.87 5.26
N ILE A 185 10.04 -8.18 5.35
CA ILE A 185 9.46 -9.00 6.42
C ILE A 185 10.01 -10.43 6.39
N GLY A 186 10.11 -11.04 5.21
CA GLY A 186 10.57 -12.43 5.06
C GLY A 186 12.04 -12.59 5.41
N GLU A 187 12.83 -11.59 5.04
CA GLU A 187 14.28 -11.56 5.21
C GLU A 187 14.72 -11.06 6.58
N GLY A 188 13.84 -10.41 7.35
CA GLY A 188 14.15 -9.99 8.72
C GLY A 188 15.03 -8.73 8.79
N TYR A 189 14.80 -7.77 7.91
CA TYR A 189 15.49 -6.48 8.00
C TYR A 189 14.64 -5.33 7.48
N ARG A 190 15.06 -4.11 7.79
CA ARG A 190 14.58 -2.89 7.14
C ARG A 190 15.73 -2.02 6.67
N LEU A 191 15.49 -1.30 5.59
CA LEU A 191 16.35 -0.22 5.13
C LEU A 191 15.82 1.11 5.65
N GLU A 192 16.70 2.01 6.08
CA GLU A 192 16.36 3.38 6.47
C GLU A 192 17.34 4.37 5.83
N MET A 193 16.84 5.37 5.11
CA MET A 193 17.61 6.34 4.34
C MET A 193 17.50 7.74 4.95
N THR A 194 18.39 8.12 5.86
CA THR A 194 18.29 9.39 6.60
C THR A 194 19.06 10.53 5.92
N THR A 195 18.47 11.73 5.88
CA THR A 195 19.17 12.98 5.51
C THR A 195 18.88 14.07 6.54
N HIS A 196 19.73 15.09 6.60
CA HIS A 196 19.62 16.19 7.57
C HIS A 196 19.64 17.54 6.85
N ASN A 197 18.94 18.53 7.41
CA ASN A 197 18.83 19.86 6.79
C ASN A 197 20.21 20.49 6.50
N ASN A 198 21.19 20.34 7.39
CA ASN A 198 22.52 20.93 7.27
C ASN A 198 23.63 19.96 6.86
N SER A 199 23.28 18.81 6.26
CA SER A 199 24.24 17.82 5.76
C SER A 199 24.13 17.69 4.25
N THR A 200 25.28 17.49 3.58
CA THR A 200 25.33 17.08 2.16
C THR A 200 25.41 15.55 2.02
N GLN A 201 25.20 14.81 3.11
CA GLN A 201 25.26 13.36 3.12
C GLN A 201 23.91 12.74 3.48
N ALA A 202 23.60 11.65 2.78
CA ALA A 202 22.59 10.69 3.18
C ALA A 202 23.25 9.48 3.85
N THR A 203 22.55 8.84 4.78
CA THR A 203 23.01 7.60 5.40
C THR A 203 21.98 6.50 5.20
N LEU A 204 22.38 5.44 4.51
CA LEU A 204 21.59 4.23 4.35
C LEU A 204 21.99 3.21 5.42
N ARG A 205 21.02 2.76 6.19
CA ARG A 205 21.19 1.72 7.22
C ARG A 205 20.37 0.50 6.88
N LYS A 206 20.97 -0.68 7.03
CA LYS A 206 20.27 -1.97 7.06
C LYS A 206 20.20 -2.47 8.49
N ILE A 207 19.00 -2.44 9.06
CA ILE A 207 18.76 -2.80 10.45
C ILE A 207 18.07 -4.16 10.49
N GLN A 208 18.69 -5.12 11.16
CA GLN A 208 18.12 -6.45 11.36
C GLN A 208 17.04 -6.39 12.44
N ASP A 209 15.85 -6.89 12.12
CA ASP A 209 14.77 -7.10 13.07
C ASP A 209 13.95 -8.29 12.61
N ASP A 210 13.43 -9.09 13.53
CA ASP A 210 12.54 -10.14 13.09
C ASP A 210 11.10 -9.58 12.96
N TYR A 211 10.39 -9.98 11.92
CA TYR A 211 9.02 -9.54 11.66
C TYR A 211 8.03 -10.71 11.71
N LEU A 212 8.52 -11.90 11.43
CA LEU A 212 7.77 -13.14 11.47
C LEU A 212 7.68 -13.63 12.91
N HIS A 213 8.55 -14.52 13.35
CA HIS A 213 8.31 -15.32 14.56
C HIS A 213 8.83 -14.67 15.83
N ALA A 214 8.25 -14.99 16.98
CA ALA A 214 8.88 -14.67 18.26
C ALA A 214 10.22 -15.40 18.44
N THR A 215 11.20 -14.77 19.10
CA THR A 215 12.51 -15.39 19.36
C THR A 215 12.64 -15.86 20.80
N LEU A 216 13.63 -16.72 21.06
CA LEU A 216 13.93 -17.25 22.38
C LEU A 216 14.61 -16.25 23.31
N ILE A 217 15.33 -15.28 22.74
CA ILE A 217 16.28 -14.43 23.49
C ILE A 217 15.77 -13.02 23.75
N ASP A 218 14.75 -12.57 23.02
CA ASP A 218 14.25 -11.20 23.11
C ASP A 218 12.72 -11.16 23.02
N ARG A 219 12.12 -10.06 23.47
CA ARG A 219 10.69 -9.77 23.41
C ARG A 219 10.43 -8.90 22.17
N PRO A 220 9.93 -9.48 21.07
CA PRO A 220 9.89 -8.80 19.78
C PRO A 220 9.05 -7.54 19.74
N LEU A 221 7.91 -7.54 20.44
CA LEU A 221 7.02 -6.38 20.40
C LEU A 221 7.69 -5.20 21.12
N THR A 222 8.33 -5.44 22.26
CA THR A 222 9.02 -4.40 23.04
C THR A 222 10.39 -4.01 22.51
N ARG A 223 10.92 -4.78 21.55
CA ARG A 223 12.21 -4.50 20.94
C ARG A 223 12.07 -3.31 19.99
N MET A 224 13.04 -2.41 20.00
CA MET A 224 13.28 -1.46 18.94
C MET A 224 14.71 -1.70 18.45
N ALA A 225 14.86 -2.33 17.29
CA ALA A 225 16.18 -2.55 16.72
C ALA A 225 16.69 -1.21 16.17
N CYS A 226 17.79 -0.69 16.71
CA CYS A 226 18.42 0.55 16.22
C CYS A 226 19.78 0.31 15.57
N GLU A 227 20.44 -0.80 15.94
CA GLU A 227 21.79 -1.12 15.45
C GLU A 227 21.76 -1.54 13.98
N ALA A 228 22.53 -0.83 13.16
CA ALA A 228 22.71 -1.14 11.75
C ALA A 228 23.71 -2.29 11.59
N SER A 229 23.30 -3.34 10.86
CA SER A 229 24.19 -4.41 10.40
C SER A 229 25.10 -3.98 9.24
N GLU A 230 24.62 -3.04 8.43
CA GLU A 230 25.35 -2.39 7.35
C GLU A 230 24.98 -0.90 7.37
N GLU A 231 25.97 -0.02 7.22
CA GLU A 231 25.79 1.44 7.14
C GLU A 231 26.63 1.99 5.98
N THR A 232 26.03 2.81 5.14
CA THR A 232 26.70 3.47 4.01
C THR A 232 26.43 4.97 4.06
N SER A 233 27.49 5.79 4.06
CA SER A 233 27.38 7.24 3.86
C SER A 233 27.49 7.56 2.37
N ILE A 234 26.58 8.39 1.88
CA ILE A 234 26.38 8.71 0.46
C ILE A 234 26.46 10.23 0.31
N GLU A 235 27.42 10.70 -0.47
CA GLU A 235 27.56 12.13 -0.76
C GLU A 235 26.51 12.58 -1.78
N LEU A 236 25.72 13.58 -1.40
CA LEU A 236 24.71 14.23 -2.23
C LEU A 236 25.30 15.41 -3.02
N ASN A 237 26.36 16.05 -2.50
CA ASN A 237 26.96 17.29 -3.02
C ASN A 237 26.05 18.53 -2.94
N HIS A 238 24.91 18.42 -2.27
CA HIS A 238 24.00 19.53 -1.96
C HIS A 238 23.25 19.21 -0.66
N TYR A 239 22.67 20.22 -0.01
CA TYR A 239 21.74 19.97 1.08
C TYR A 239 20.36 19.57 0.52
N PRO A 240 19.51 18.84 1.26
CA PRO A 240 18.19 18.45 0.77
C PRO A 240 17.28 19.65 0.41
N ARG A 241 17.48 20.77 1.10
CA ARG A 241 16.86 22.07 0.81
C ARG A 241 17.88 23.16 1.11
N TYR A 242 18.21 23.99 0.12
CA TYR A 242 19.29 24.97 0.24
C TYR A 242 18.97 26.29 -0.43
N CYS A 243 19.79 27.29 -0.11
CA CYS A 243 19.82 28.58 -0.75
C CYS A 243 21.12 28.73 -1.54
N HIS A 244 21.03 29.19 -2.79
CA HIS A 244 22.18 29.59 -3.59
C HIS A 244 22.27 31.12 -3.62
N TYR A 245 23.43 31.66 -3.28
CA TYR A 245 23.64 33.09 -3.14
C TYR A 245 24.38 33.69 -4.34
N SER A 246 23.92 34.86 -4.79
CA SER A 246 24.57 35.67 -5.84
C SER A 246 24.79 37.11 -5.38
N GLY A 247 26.01 37.61 -5.55
CA GLY A 247 26.49 38.91 -5.05
C GLY A 247 26.71 38.95 -3.53
N GLY A 248 27.28 40.06 -3.04
CA GLY A 248 27.59 40.24 -1.62
C GLY A 248 28.72 39.33 -1.14
N SER A 249 28.82 39.13 0.17
CA SER A 249 29.84 38.30 0.81
C SER A 249 29.64 36.79 0.63
N LYS A 250 28.43 36.36 0.22
CA LYS A 250 28.09 34.94 0.00
C LYS A 250 28.07 34.53 -1.47
N ASP A 251 28.60 35.36 -2.36
CA ASP A 251 28.53 35.11 -3.80
C ASP A 251 29.07 33.72 -4.19
N GLY A 252 28.26 32.95 -4.92
CA GLY A 252 28.61 31.62 -5.39
C GLY A 252 28.59 30.52 -4.33
N THR A 253 28.01 30.77 -3.15
CA THR A 253 27.92 29.78 -2.06
C THR A 253 26.53 29.18 -1.95
N ASP A 254 26.50 27.90 -1.55
CA ASP A 254 25.29 27.20 -1.13
C ASP A 254 25.29 27.05 0.38
N GLU A 255 24.15 27.38 1.01
CA GLU A 255 23.93 27.16 2.44
C GLU A 255 22.62 26.40 2.67
N PRO A 256 22.52 25.58 3.72
CA PRO A 256 21.26 24.88 4.02
C PRO A 256 20.16 25.89 4.32
N TYR A 257 18.95 25.63 3.85
CA TYR A 257 17.79 26.50 4.11
C TYR A 257 17.54 26.64 5.62
N SER A 258 17.77 25.56 6.37
CA SER A 258 17.76 25.53 7.83
C SER A 258 19.09 24.96 8.32
N ASN A 259 19.89 25.75 9.02
CA ASN A 259 21.15 25.26 9.60
C ASN A 259 20.91 24.54 10.94
N ASN A 260 20.26 23.39 10.88
CA ASN A 260 20.07 22.48 12.01
C ASN A 260 20.25 21.03 11.56
N SER A 261 20.42 20.12 12.51
CA SER A 261 20.58 18.68 12.24
C SER A 261 19.24 17.93 12.24
N ASP A 262 18.10 18.61 12.06
CA ASP A 262 16.80 17.92 11.99
C ASP A 262 16.74 17.07 10.73
N ILE A 263 16.07 15.92 10.84
CA ILE A 263 15.91 14.97 9.75
C ILE A 263 14.95 15.51 8.70
N TRP A 264 15.30 15.32 7.43
CA TRP A 264 14.46 15.65 6.29
C TRP A 264 14.10 14.37 5.51
N ASN A 265 12.80 14.05 5.46
CA ASN A 265 12.30 12.89 4.73
C ASN A 265 11.88 13.32 3.31
N TYR A 266 12.69 12.98 2.31
CA TYR A 266 12.35 13.28 0.90
C TYR A 266 12.66 12.16 -0.09
N LEU A 267 13.40 11.14 0.36
CA LEU A 267 13.84 9.99 -0.43
C LEU A 267 12.92 8.80 -0.18
N TYR A 268 12.39 8.21 -1.25
CA TYR A 268 11.45 7.09 -1.23
C TYR A 268 12.02 5.92 -2.04
N HIS A 269 11.91 4.72 -1.48
CA HIS A 269 12.38 3.49 -2.12
C HIS A 269 11.46 3.12 -3.30
N GLY A 270 12.08 2.77 -4.43
CA GLY A 270 11.40 2.32 -5.65
C GLY A 270 11.46 0.80 -5.81
N THR A 271 10.58 0.26 -6.66
CA THR A 271 10.54 -1.18 -7.00
C THR A 271 11.82 -1.66 -7.70
N ASP A 272 12.62 -0.77 -8.24
CA ASP A 272 13.92 -1.03 -8.85
C ASP A 272 15.08 -1.09 -7.84
N GLY A 273 14.81 -0.93 -6.54
CA GLY A 273 15.79 -0.96 -5.46
C GLY A 273 16.52 0.37 -5.23
N LYS A 274 16.13 1.44 -5.93
CA LYS A 274 16.76 2.77 -5.81
C LYS A 274 15.94 3.70 -4.91
N TRP A 275 16.52 4.84 -4.55
CA TRP A 275 15.80 5.88 -3.79
C TRP A 275 15.67 7.16 -4.58
N TYR A 276 14.48 7.78 -4.54
CA TYR A 276 14.16 8.97 -5.33
C TYR A 276 13.54 10.07 -4.48
N GLY A 277 13.87 11.32 -4.76
CA GLY A 277 13.36 12.45 -4.00
C GLY A 277 13.49 13.80 -4.69
N LEU A 278 12.69 14.77 -4.25
CA LEU A 278 12.78 16.14 -4.72
C LEU A 278 13.62 17.03 -3.80
N VAL A 279 14.55 17.75 -4.43
CA VAL A 279 15.43 18.75 -3.83
C VAL A 279 14.97 20.11 -4.28
N ARG A 280 15.05 21.10 -3.38
CA ARG A 280 14.71 22.49 -3.69
C ARG A 280 15.89 23.42 -3.41
N CYS A 281 16.24 24.21 -4.42
CA CYS A 281 17.15 25.34 -4.32
C CYS A 281 16.37 26.66 -4.34
N GLU A 282 16.63 27.55 -3.39
CA GLU A 282 16.13 28.93 -3.39
C GLU A 282 17.25 29.88 -3.82
N ASN A 283 17.12 30.49 -5.01
CA ASN A 283 18.13 31.42 -5.50
C ASN A 283 17.90 32.80 -4.87
N LEU A 284 18.91 33.28 -4.15
CA LEU A 284 18.91 34.53 -3.42
C LEU A 284 19.95 35.48 -4.04
N LYS A 285 19.56 36.74 -4.26
CA LYS A 285 20.44 37.77 -4.80
C LYS A 285 20.65 38.88 -3.80
N TYR A 286 21.90 39.30 -3.64
CA TYR A 286 22.26 40.43 -2.78
C TYR A 286 21.42 41.66 -3.14
N SER A 287 20.85 42.28 -2.12
CA SER A 287 20.00 43.46 -2.22
C SER A 287 20.72 44.69 -1.68
N TYR A 288 20.99 44.70 -0.37
CA TYR A 288 21.67 45.80 0.31
C TYR A 288 22.31 45.35 1.63
N THR A 289 23.15 46.22 2.18
CA THR A 289 23.72 46.05 3.51
C THR A 289 23.11 47.07 4.46
N SER A 290 22.67 46.63 5.64
CA SER A 290 22.18 47.51 6.70
C SER A 290 22.72 47.04 8.05
N SER A 291 23.27 47.98 8.84
CA SER A 291 23.87 47.71 10.15
C SER A 291 24.89 46.56 10.16
N GLY A 292 25.68 46.43 9.08
CA GLY A 292 26.69 45.38 8.93
C GLY A 292 26.14 43.99 8.58
N ARG A 293 24.84 43.84 8.33
CA ARG A 293 24.21 42.61 7.82
C ARG A 293 23.82 42.80 6.36
N GLU A 294 24.17 41.83 5.53
CA GLU A 294 23.71 41.76 4.14
C GLU A 294 22.31 41.13 4.06
N TYR A 295 21.48 41.70 3.20
CA TYR A 295 20.13 41.25 2.91
C TYR A 295 20.06 40.77 1.47
N TYR A 296 19.30 39.70 1.26
CA TYR A 296 19.18 39.03 -0.02
C TYR A 296 17.71 38.86 -0.39
N ASP A 297 17.37 39.17 -1.64
CA ASP A 297 16.03 39.02 -2.19
C ASP A 297 15.91 37.69 -2.94
N ARG A 298 14.76 37.02 -2.79
CA ARG A 298 14.48 35.80 -3.55
C ARG A 298 14.25 36.13 -5.03
N VAL A 299 15.02 35.45 -5.89
CA VAL A 299 14.89 35.53 -7.34
C VAL A 299 13.90 34.49 -7.86
N ASN A 300 14.16 33.22 -7.58
CA ASN A 300 13.33 32.10 -8.02
C ASN A 300 13.57 30.85 -7.15
N TYR A 301 12.87 29.77 -7.49
CA TYR A 301 13.12 28.43 -7.00
C TYR A 301 13.58 27.55 -8.16
N GLU A 302 14.46 26.61 -7.86
CA GLU A 302 14.87 25.52 -8.75
C GLU A 302 14.64 24.18 -8.06
N TRP A 303 14.34 23.16 -8.86
CA TRP A 303 14.05 21.83 -8.37
C TRP A 303 14.93 20.81 -9.06
N TYR A 304 15.29 19.79 -8.31
CA TYR A 304 16.09 18.68 -8.78
C TYR A 304 15.49 17.37 -8.29
N MET A 305 15.71 16.32 -9.06
CA MET A 305 15.39 14.96 -8.66
C MET A 305 16.69 14.24 -8.32
N ASP A 306 16.77 13.74 -7.10
CA ASP A 306 17.81 12.81 -6.69
C ASP A 306 17.41 11.39 -7.04
N CYS A 307 18.41 10.60 -7.45
CA CYS A 307 18.36 9.15 -7.56
C CYS A 307 19.60 8.58 -6.86
N ILE A 308 19.38 7.78 -5.81
CA ILE A 308 20.43 7.02 -5.14
C ILE A 308 20.38 5.57 -5.62
N ASP A 309 21.50 5.10 -6.17
CA ASP A 309 21.71 3.75 -6.68
C ASP A 309 22.98 3.19 -6.02
N GLY A 310 22.81 2.28 -5.06
CA GLY A 310 23.90 1.82 -4.21
C GLY A 310 24.50 2.95 -3.37
N ASP A 311 25.78 3.26 -3.59
CA ASP A 311 26.57 4.24 -2.84
C ASP A 311 26.68 5.60 -3.54
N LYS A 312 25.89 5.84 -4.60
CA LYS A 312 25.98 7.04 -5.43
C LYS A 312 24.66 7.77 -5.51
N CYS A 313 24.72 9.09 -5.32
CA CYS A 313 23.64 10.00 -5.68
C CYS A 313 23.87 10.60 -7.07
N THR A 314 22.82 10.67 -7.86
CA THR A 314 22.75 11.47 -9.08
C THR A 314 21.63 12.48 -8.95
N THR A 315 21.93 13.74 -9.23
CA THR A 315 20.99 14.86 -9.10
C THR A 315 20.75 15.47 -10.48
N GLN A 316 19.49 15.54 -10.89
CA GLN A 316 19.12 16.07 -12.20
C GLN A 316 18.14 17.23 -12.05
N LYS A 317 18.42 18.36 -12.70
CA LYS A 317 17.53 19.52 -12.70
C LYS A 317 16.21 19.18 -13.41
N ILE A 318 15.09 19.58 -12.81
CA ILE A 318 13.76 19.38 -13.37
C ILE A 318 13.07 20.71 -13.65
N VAL A 319 12.10 20.71 -14.57
CA VAL A 319 11.26 21.87 -14.87
C VAL A 319 9.93 21.71 -14.15
N ALA A 320 9.88 22.10 -12.87
CA ALA A 320 8.67 21.99 -12.08
C ALA A 320 7.53 22.90 -12.63
N PRO A 321 6.26 22.64 -12.24
CA PRO A 321 5.14 23.48 -12.64
C PRO A 321 5.36 24.98 -12.36
N SER A 322 4.94 25.85 -13.28
CA SER A 322 5.16 27.29 -13.16
C SER A 322 4.41 27.91 -11.97
N GLY A 323 5.03 28.89 -11.31
CA GLY A 323 4.38 29.71 -10.28
C GLY A 323 4.28 29.07 -8.91
N ILE A 324 4.93 27.93 -8.69
CA ILE A 324 4.91 27.22 -7.41
C ILE A 324 6.06 27.66 -6.50
N ARG A 325 5.84 27.54 -5.19
CA ARG A 325 6.85 27.83 -4.15
C ARG A 325 7.36 26.58 -3.47
N GLU A 326 6.58 25.51 -3.52
CA GLU A 326 6.88 24.22 -2.91
C GLU A 326 6.48 23.13 -3.90
N PHE A 327 7.27 22.05 -3.96
CA PHE A 327 6.98 20.87 -4.75
C PHE A 327 7.57 19.67 -4.02
N TYR A 328 6.72 18.82 -3.47
CA TYR A 328 7.13 17.76 -2.55
C TYR A 328 6.94 16.40 -3.20
N SER A 329 7.92 15.52 -3.06
CA SER A 329 7.75 14.08 -3.29
C SER A 329 7.10 13.43 -2.06
N PHE A 330 6.37 12.33 -2.27
CA PHE A 330 5.73 11.62 -1.15
C PHE A 330 5.59 10.10 -1.34
N GLY A 331 6.11 9.56 -2.44
CA GLY A 331 6.26 8.11 -2.65
C GLY A 331 6.48 7.75 -4.12
N MET A 332 6.57 6.44 -4.38
CA MET A 332 6.82 5.88 -5.70
C MET A 332 5.57 5.15 -6.22
N SER A 333 5.46 5.01 -7.54
CA SER A 333 4.57 4.04 -8.18
C SER A 333 5.16 3.55 -9.49
N GLY A 334 5.61 2.30 -9.53
CA GLY A 334 6.47 1.80 -10.61
C GLY A 334 7.68 2.72 -10.82
N LYS A 335 7.87 3.20 -12.06
CA LYS A 335 8.93 4.15 -12.42
C LYS A 335 8.67 5.62 -12.06
N TRP A 336 7.54 5.93 -11.44
CA TRP A 336 7.11 7.32 -11.23
C TRP A 336 7.37 7.79 -9.80
N LEU A 337 8.04 8.92 -9.65
CA LEU A 337 8.08 9.65 -8.39
C LEU A 337 6.81 10.50 -8.28
N MET A 338 5.97 10.17 -7.30
CA MET A 338 4.72 10.87 -7.06
C MET A 338 4.97 12.14 -6.24
N CYS A 339 4.47 13.25 -6.75
CA CYS A 339 4.74 14.59 -6.23
C CYS A 339 3.47 15.42 -6.07
N TYR A 340 3.48 16.43 -5.22
CA TYR A 340 2.37 17.36 -5.12
C TYR A 340 2.84 18.81 -4.89
N THR A 341 2.00 19.73 -5.32
CA THR A 341 2.07 21.15 -4.97
C THR A 341 0.65 21.65 -4.76
N GLU A 342 0.43 22.41 -3.70
CA GLU A 342 -0.91 22.79 -3.23
C GLU A 342 -1.77 21.53 -3.04
N THR A 343 -2.75 21.32 -3.90
CA THR A 343 -3.65 20.15 -3.90
C THR A 343 -3.51 19.30 -5.16
N LYS A 344 -2.61 19.66 -6.09
CA LYS A 344 -2.44 18.95 -7.37
C LYS A 344 -1.39 17.86 -7.25
N VAL A 345 -1.70 16.69 -7.77
CA VAL A 345 -0.78 15.54 -7.84
C VAL A 345 -0.11 15.49 -9.20
N TYR A 346 1.20 15.30 -9.18
CA TYR A 346 2.04 15.13 -10.35
C TYR A 346 2.81 13.82 -10.24
N ARG A 347 3.32 13.36 -11.37
CA ARG A 347 4.25 12.24 -11.46
C ARG A 347 5.46 12.64 -12.30
N ILE A 348 6.64 12.21 -11.89
CA ILE A 348 7.91 12.46 -12.60
C ILE A 348 8.47 11.12 -13.05
N ASP A 349 8.78 10.99 -14.34
CA ASP A 349 9.39 9.77 -14.87
C ASP A 349 10.84 9.69 -14.41
N THR A 350 11.17 8.71 -13.57
CA THR A 350 12.54 8.54 -13.03
C THR A 350 13.57 8.17 -14.10
N THR A 351 13.13 7.69 -15.26
CA THR A 351 13.99 7.36 -16.40
C THR A 351 14.17 8.52 -17.38
N ASN A 352 13.30 9.54 -17.29
CA ASN A 352 13.36 10.76 -18.09
C ASN A 352 12.72 11.93 -17.32
N VAL A 353 13.52 12.60 -16.49
CA VAL A 353 13.06 13.64 -15.56
C VAL A 353 12.49 14.89 -16.22
N ALA A 354 12.65 15.05 -17.54
CA ALA A 354 11.97 16.08 -18.31
C ALA A 354 10.46 15.81 -18.44
N ASN A 355 10.03 14.56 -18.24
CA ASN A 355 8.63 14.17 -18.26
C ASN A 355 8.00 14.32 -16.87
N ILE A 356 7.22 15.39 -16.71
CA ILE A 356 6.41 15.67 -15.52
C ILE A 356 4.96 15.83 -15.96
N GLU A 357 4.08 15.05 -15.36
CA GLU A 357 2.68 14.99 -15.77
C GLU A 357 1.78 15.31 -14.59
N LEU A 358 0.74 16.11 -14.83
CA LEU A 358 -0.37 16.28 -13.89
C LEU A 358 -1.21 15.00 -13.92
N VAL A 359 -1.47 14.41 -12.77
CA VAL A 359 -2.40 13.28 -12.65
C VAL A 359 -3.83 13.82 -12.66
N PRO A 360 -4.67 13.47 -13.65
CA PRO A 360 -6.02 14.01 -13.74
C PRO A 360 -6.93 13.42 -12.66
N ASN A 361 -7.95 14.19 -12.26
CA ASN A 361 -9.04 13.77 -11.37
C ASN A 361 -8.62 13.29 -9.96
N ILE A 362 -7.42 13.68 -9.52
CA ILE A 362 -6.93 13.43 -8.17
C ILE A 362 -6.58 14.76 -7.51
N THR A 363 -7.07 14.93 -6.28
CA THR A 363 -6.75 16.07 -5.41
C THR A 363 -6.05 15.52 -4.20
N TYR A 364 -4.91 16.09 -3.80
CA TYR A 364 -4.23 15.79 -2.55
C TYR A 364 -4.79 16.64 -1.41
N ASN A 365 -5.01 16.02 -0.24
CA ASN A 365 -5.56 16.68 0.94
C ASN A 365 -4.73 16.46 2.22
N SER A 366 -3.50 15.94 2.08
CA SER A 366 -2.59 15.64 3.19
C SER A 366 -3.11 14.68 4.27
N SER A 367 -4.08 13.82 3.94
CA SER A 367 -4.57 12.83 4.90
C SER A 367 -3.68 11.59 4.94
N SER A 368 -3.08 11.31 6.10
CA SER A 368 -2.33 10.07 6.41
C SER A 368 -3.22 8.83 6.48
N ILE A 369 -4.54 9.01 6.63
CA ILE A 369 -5.53 7.93 6.60
C ILE A 369 -5.65 7.36 5.18
N TRP A 370 -5.63 8.26 4.19
CA TRP A 370 -5.93 7.98 2.80
C TRP A 370 -4.70 8.02 1.89
N THR A 371 -3.56 8.46 2.42
CA THR A 371 -2.29 8.54 1.70
C THR A 371 -1.21 7.79 2.46
N TYR A 372 -0.75 6.68 1.89
CA TYR A 372 0.24 5.80 2.48
C TYR A 372 0.89 4.92 1.40
N ILE A 373 2.08 4.40 1.70
CA ILE A 373 2.89 3.53 0.88
C ILE A 373 2.62 2.08 1.30
N VAL A 374 2.47 1.20 0.32
CA VAL A 374 2.39 -0.25 0.48
C VAL A 374 3.52 -0.85 -0.33
N ASP A 375 4.50 -1.44 0.37
CA ASP A 375 5.79 -1.84 -0.18
C ASP A 375 6.52 -0.65 -0.80
N ASP A 376 6.41 -0.50 -2.13
CA ASP A 376 7.10 0.48 -2.96
C ASP A 376 6.10 1.30 -3.82
N ASP A 377 4.81 0.99 -3.73
CA ASP A 377 3.72 1.72 -4.39
C ASP A 377 2.98 2.62 -3.40
N ILE A 378 2.26 3.63 -3.91
CA ILE A 378 1.55 4.61 -3.10
C ILE A 378 0.03 4.58 -3.32
N VAL A 379 -0.69 4.73 -2.22
CA VAL A 379 -2.10 5.12 -2.18
C VAL A 379 -2.16 6.63 -1.94
N ILE A 380 -2.92 7.36 -2.75
CA ILE A 380 -3.11 8.80 -2.62
C ILE A 380 -4.61 9.09 -2.58
N ASN A 381 -5.07 9.64 -1.45
CA ASN A 381 -6.48 9.94 -1.21
C ASN A 381 -7.44 8.78 -1.56
N GLY A 382 -7.06 7.57 -1.14
CA GLY A 382 -7.82 6.35 -1.34
C GLY A 382 -7.56 5.66 -2.69
N TRP A 383 -6.96 6.34 -3.67
CA TRP A 383 -6.60 5.68 -4.93
C TRP A 383 -5.25 4.99 -4.80
N TYR A 384 -5.22 3.67 -4.95
CA TYR A 384 -3.98 2.92 -5.07
C TYR A 384 -3.45 3.06 -6.50
N PHE A 385 -2.21 3.52 -6.62
CA PHE A 385 -1.53 3.76 -7.88
C PHE A 385 -0.75 2.54 -8.34
N LEU A 386 -0.85 2.22 -9.63
CA LEU A 386 0.02 1.26 -10.31
C LEU A 386 0.62 1.95 -11.53
N ASP A 387 1.93 1.95 -11.63
CA ASP A 387 2.68 2.63 -12.68
C ASP A 387 2.25 4.10 -12.87
N GLY A 388 2.06 4.80 -11.74
CA GLY A 388 1.71 6.22 -11.72
C GLY A 388 0.27 6.53 -12.12
N GLU A 389 -0.60 5.54 -12.26
CA GLU A 389 -2.03 5.70 -12.59
C GLU A 389 -2.92 5.19 -11.45
N PRO A 390 -4.01 5.91 -11.08
CA PRO A 390 -4.97 5.42 -10.11
C PRO A 390 -5.70 4.19 -10.67
N LYS A 391 -5.65 3.04 -9.96
CA LYS A 391 -6.27 1.79 -10.42
C LYS A 391 -7.45 1.34 -9.58
N LEU A 392 -7.34 1.45 -8.27
CA LEU A 392 -8.34 0.93 -7.35
C LEU A 392 -8.59 1.94 -6.24
N TYR A 393 -9.86 2.26 -6.01
CA TYR A 393 -10.24 3.07 -4.87
C TYR A 393 -10.41 2.18 -3.63
N LEU A 394 -9.77 2.60 -2.56
CA LEU A 394 -9.70 1.97 -1.26
C LEU A 394 -10.22 2.93 -0.21
N GLN A 395 -10.95 2.40 0.76
CA GLN A 395 -11.18 3.16 1.98
C GLN A 395 -9.90 3.31 2.81
N GLY A 396 -9.86 4.38 3.60
CA GLY A 396 -8.74 4.76 4.42
C GLY A 396 -8.41 3.73 5.50
N THR A 397 -7.20 3.84 6.02
CA THR A 397 -6.77 3.02 7.17
C THR A 397 -7.31 3.61 8.49
N PRO A 398 -7.47 2.85 9.57
CA PRO A 398 -8.02 3.38 10.81
C PRO A 398 -7.32 4.65 11.30
N ASP A 399 -8.09 5.67 11.71
CA ASP A 399 -7.58 6.98 12.14
C ASP A 399 -6.66 6.87 13.37
N ALA A 400 -5.63 7.72 13.37
CA ALA A 400 -4.83 8.06 14.53
C ALA A 400 -4.49 9.56 14.44
N SER A 401 -5.01 10.35 15.39
CA SER A 401 -5.08 11.81 15.31
C SER A 401 -3.79 12.55 15.71
N ARG A 402 -2.61 11.94 15.53
CA ARG A 402 -1.38 12.35 16.28
C ARG A 402 -0.17 12.57 15.35
N ILE A 403 0.95 13.07 15.91
CA ILE A 403 2.22 13.26 15.18
C ILE A 403 2.94 11.91 15.08
N GLU A 404 3.03 11.36 13.87
CA GLU A 404 3.31 9.93 13.67
C GLU A 404 4.36 9.72 12.58
N TRP A 405 5.60 9.44 13.00
CA TRP A 405 6.70 9.19 12.06
C TRP A 405 6.63 7.77 11.52
N GLY A 406 6.77 7.62 10.21
CA GLY A 406 6.80 6.33 9.54
C GLY A 406 5.44 5.66 9.39
N ARG A 407 4.34 6.30 9.80
CA ARG A 407 2.98 5.73 9.73
C ARG A 407 2.49 5.55 8.30
N ASN A 408 3.00 6.36 7.39
CA ASN A 408 2.59 6.30 5.99
C ASN A 408 3.26 5.14 5.25
N GLN A 409 3.91 4.18 5.92
CA GLN A 409 4.55 3.06 5.27
C GLN A 409 4.09 1.72 5.84
N MET A 410 3.76 0.81 4.93
CA MET A 410 3.34 -0.55 5.22
C MET A 410 4.10 -1.50 4.29
N SER A 411 4.36 -2.71 4.74
CA SER A 411 4.96 -3.74 3.88
C SER A 411 4.17 -5.02 3.97
N ARG A 412 3.94 -5.66 2.82
CA ARG A 412 3.18 -6.91 2.71
C ARG A 412 4.07 -8.11 2.94
N TYR A 413 3.45 -9.17 3.44
CA TYR A 413 4.00 -10.51 3.50
C TYR A 413 2.86 -11.51 3.44
N LYS A 414 2.80 -12.28 2.36
CA LYS A 414 1.69 -13.22 2.09
C LYS A 414 0.36 -12.48 2.21
N THR A 415 -0.60 -13.02 2.98
CA THR A 415 -1.92 -12.44 3.22
C THR A 415 -1.94 -11.23 4.16
N TYR A 416 -0.79 -10.79 4.67
CA TYR A 416 -0.69 -9.78 5.72
C TYR A 416 0.09 -8.54 5.28
N ALA A 417 -0.04 -7.47 6.05
CA ALA A 417 0.88 -6.34 6.01
C ALA A 417 1.22 -5.85 7.42
N VAL A 418 2.45 -5.35 7.60
CA VAL A 418 2.93 -4.75 8.84
C VAL A 418 3.16 -3.27 8.64
N ARG A 419 2.82 -2.50 9.67
CA ARG A 419 3.14 -1.08 9.77
C ARG A 419 3.77 -0.79 11.12
N GLU A 420 4.95 -0.19 11.11
CA GLU A 420 5.66 0.26 12.31
C GLU A 420 5.86 1.76 12.26
N TRP A 421 5.51 2.43 13.35
CA TRP A 421 5.57 3.89 13.42
C TRP A 421 5.80 4.35 14.84
N MET A 422 6.20 5.61 14.97
CA MET A 422 6.57 6.20 16.24
C MET A 422 5.70 7.41 16.55
N TYR A 423 5.32 7.50 17.82
CA TYR A 423 4.56 8.60 18.37
C TYR A 423 5.39 9.32 19.43
N ARG A 424 5.28 10.65 19.48
CA ARG A 424 5.82 11.44 20.57
C ARG A 424 4.71 12.17 21.32
N TYR A 425 4.54 11.88 22.61
CA TYR A 425 3.69 12.64 23.52
C TYR A 425 4.53 13.37 24.56
N SER A 426 4.57 14.71 24.49
CA SER A 426 5.42 15.53 25.36
C SER A 426 6.92 15.15 25.23
N SER A 427 7.46 14.42 26.20
CA SER A 427 8.83 13.89 26.23
C SER A 427 8.91 12.40 25.92
N ASP A 428 7.78 11.71 25.80
CA ASP A 428 7.71 10.27 25.70
C ASP A 428 7.56 9.79 24.25
N TYR A 429 8.36 8.80 23.87
CA TYR A 429 8.35 8.13 22.57
C TYR A 429 7.74 6.74 22.71
N ASP A 430 6.70 6.48 21.93
CA ASP A 430 6.03 5.18 21.85
C ASP A 430 6.21 4.58 20.45
N LEU A 431 6.67 3.33 20.42
CA LEU A 431 6.69 2.50 19.23
C LEU A 431 5.33 1.82 19.07
N TYR A 432 4.76 1.92 17.88
CA TYR A 432 3.56 1.21 17.46
C TYR A 432 3.89 0.16 16.40
N ARG A 433 3.27 -1.01 16.55
CA ARG A 433 3.29 -2.08 15.56
C ARG A 433 1.84 -2.44 15.24
N GLU A 434 1.49 -2.42 13.96
CA GLU A 434 0.15 -2.75 13.48
C GLU A 434 0.21 -3.91 12.49
N LEU A 435 -0.76 -4.81 12.61
CA LEU A 435 -0.93 -5.95 11.72
C LEU A 435 -2.23 -5.79 10.95
N TYR A 436 -2.12 -5.97 9.63
CA TYR A 436 -3.24 -5.89 8.69
C TYR A 436 -3.43 -7.21 7.98
N LEU A 437 -4.69 -7.58 7.75
CA LEU A 437 -5.06 -8.60 6.77
C LEU A 437 -5.32 -7.89 5.44
N PHE A 438 -4.61 -8.30 4.39
CA PHE A 438 -4.83 -7.84 3.03
C PHE A 438 -5.83 -8.79 2.39
N THR A 439 -7.10 -8.40 2.41
CA THR A 439 -8.26 -9.30 2.19
C THR A 439 -8.54 -9.78 0.77
N PRO A 440 -8.12 -9.12 -0.34
CA PRO A 440 -8.45 -9.57 -1.69
C PRO A 440 -7.59 -10.77 -2.13
N TYR A 441 -7.11 -11.57 -1.18
CA TYR A 441 -6.36 -12.78 -1.49
C TYR A 441 -7.27 -13.78 -2.20
N LEU A 442 -6.71 -14.52 -3.14
CA LEU A 442 -7.41 -15.55 -3.87
C LEU A 442 -7.23 -16.85 -3.10
N ALA A 443 -8.25 -17.32 -2.38
CA ALA A 443 -8.24 -18.65 -1.75
C ALA A 443 -8.28 -19.77 -2.79
N THR A 444 -8.85 -19.47 -3.95
CA THR A 444 -8.86 -20.34 -5.12
C THR A 444 -8.68 -19.53 -6.39
N ILE A 445 -8.18 -20.17 -7.43
CA ILE A 445 -8.17 -19.64 -8.81
C ILE A 445 -8.89 -20.65 -9.68
N ASN A 446 -9.89 -20.20 -10.41
CA ASN A 446 -10.62 -21.00 -11.39
C ASN A 446 -10.67 -20.20 -12.68
N ASN A 447 -9.76 -20.47 -13.62
CA ASN A 447 -9.87 -19.93 -14.96
C ASN A 447 -10.90 -20.74 -15.75
N LEU A 448 -11.82 -20.04 -16.38
CA LEU A 448 -12.82 -20.66 -17.23
C LEU A 448 -12.17 -21.10 -18.54
N SER A 449 -12.48 -22.32 -18.98
CA SER A 449 -12.07 -22.84 -20.30
C SER A 449 -12.39 -21.90 -21.48
N SER A 450 -13.39 -21.03 -21.35
CA SER A 450 -13.67 -19.91 -22.25
C SER A 450 -14.25 -18.72 -21.49
N PRO A 451 -13.94 -17.47 -21.87
CA PRO A 451 -14.54 -16.30 -21.25
C PRO A 451 -16.07 -16.29 -21.37
N VAL A 452 -16.74 -15.95 -20.27
CA VAL A 452 -18.20 -15.85 -20.17
C VAL A 452 -18.61 -14.39 -20.26
N ILE A 453 -19.58 -14.08 -21.12
CA ILE A 453 -20.07 -12.71 -21.31
C ILE A 453 -21.44 -12.56 -20.65
N LYS A 454 -21.50 -11.77 -19.57
CA LYS A 454 -22.74 -11.37 -18.92
C LYS A 454 -23.22 -10.02 -19.44
N THR A 455 -24.45 -9.98 -19.93
CA THR A 455 -25.13 -8.76 -20.39
C THR A 455 -26.29 -8.38 -19.48
N ALA A 456 -26.85 -7.19 -19.71
CA ALA A 456 -27.99 -6.67 -18.97
C ALA A 456 -29.29 -7.49 -19.16
N ASP A 457 -29.34 -8.39 -20.13
CA ASP A 457 -30.52 -9.24 -20.39
C ASP A 457 -30.42 -10.60 -19.68
N LYS A 458 -29.37 -10.81 -18.88
CA LYS A 458 -29.08 -12.09 -18.22
C LYS A 458 -28.95 -11.93 -16.71
N THR A 459 -29.62 -12.79 -15.95
CA THR A 459 -29.22 -13.05 -14.56
C THR A 459 -28.08 -14.06 -14.55
N MET A 460 -27.28 -14.05 -13.47
CA MET A 460 -26.19 -15.01 -13.30
C MET A 460 -26.29 -15.65 -11.92
N LYS A 461 -26.24 -16.98 -11.88
CA LYS A 461 -26.04 -17.75 -10.65
C LYS A 461 -24.67 -18.40 -10.71
N ILE A 462 -23.91 -18.30 -9.62
CA ILE A 462 -22.63 -18.99 -9.48
C ILE A 462 -22.76 -19.95 -8.31
N THR A 463 -22.64 -21.26 -8.58
CA THR A 463 -22.47 -22.29 -7.55
C THR A 463 -21.00 -22.67 -7.47
N TYR A 464 -20.41 -22.55 -6.29
CA TYR A 464 -19.03 -22.97 -6.03
C TYR A 464 -19.04 -24.03 -4.93
N THR A 465 -18.48 -25.20 -5.16
CA THR A 465 -18.41 -26.26 -4.14
C THR A 465 -16.95 -26.53 -3.81
N ILE A 466 -16.61 -26.56 -2.53
CA ILE A 466 -15.29 -26.93 -2.01
C ILE A 466 -15.46 -28.16 -1.11
N THR A 467 -14.69 -29.22 -1.34
CA THR A 467 -14.70 -30.46 -0.57
C THR A 467 -13.28 -30.91 -0.21
N GLU A 468 -13.15 -31.57 0.93
CA GLU A 468 -11.97 -32.33 1.30
C GLU A 468 -12.01 -33.68 0.57
N GLU A 469 -10.95 -33.97 -0.20
CA GLU A 469 -10.66 -35.31 -0.74
C GLU A 469 -9.56 -36.01 0.04
#